data_AF-A0AA92LVQ3-F1
#
_entry.id   AF-A0AA92LVQ3-F1
#
_cell.length_a   1.000
_cell.length_b   1.000
_cell.length_c   1.000
_cell.angle_alpha   90.00
_cell.angle_beta   90.00
_cell.angle_gamma   90.00
#
_symmetry.space_group_name_H-M   'P 1'
#
loop_
_entity.id
_entity.type
_entity.pdbx_description
1 polymer ?
#
loop_
_entity_poly.entity_id
_entity_poly.type
_entity_poly.pdbx_seq_one_letter_code
_entity_poly.pdbx_strand_id
1 'polypeptide(L)'
;MMKLRLILPLLVMSSAQAGVVFTEYESDTAYGLNDIQSKVGYQNKLPAHEILNALAPAGWRVNIGPGISSHQLAWVPSPNWRSAVAKIQELNSGIYIVLNEQERVLAASKNREHLTYLQTRTPKLWTLDPKLSLKENFEVWNTKSNIDIIWGSKYDFPVKSRSVLIGDLTGRDGVLDRVLKETLKTKEPLWISYSPEIGAAHILKGGSTEKGTYQ
;
A
#
# COMPACT_ATOMS: atom_id res chain seq x y z
N MET A 1 33.20 48.28 -37.00
CA MET A 1 32.01 47.75 -36.29
C MET A 1 31.68 46.37 -36.83
N MET A 2 32.03 45.31 -36.11
CA MET A 2 31.58 43.94 -36.41
C MET A 2 31.44 43.22 -35.06
N LYS A 3 30.20 42.84 -34.72
CA LYS A 3 29.82 42.27 -33.42
C LYS A 3 30.25 40.81 -33.34
N LEU A 4 31.16 40.51 -32.42
CA LEU A 4 31.46 39.15 -31.96
C LEU A 4 30.23 38.63 -31.19
N ARG A 5 29.51 37.64 -31.73
CA ARG A 5 28.45 36.94 -31.00
C ARG A 5 29.08 35.75 -30.26
N LEU A 6 29.29 35.92 -28.96
CA LEU A 6 29.52 34.81 -28.02
C LEU A 6 28.24 33.95 -28.00
N ILE A 7 28.35 32.69 -28.39
CA ILE A 7 27.29 31.70 -28.18
C ILE A 7 27.62 31.03 -26.84
N LEU A 8 26.84 31.35 -25.80
CA LEU A 8 26.84 30.57 -24.56
C LEU A 8 26.17 29.22 -24.83
N PRO A 9 26.77 28.07 -24.46
CA PRO A 9 26.01 26.84 -24.33
C PRO A 9 25.13 26.93 -23.08
N LEU A 10 23.80 26.91 -23.27
CA LEU A 10 22.86 26.62 -22.19
C LEU A 10 23.13 25.18 -21.71
N LEU A 11 23.72 25.07 -20.52
CA LEU A 11 23.71 23.83 -19.75
C LEU A 11 22.26 23.57 -19.31
N VAL A 12 21.56 22.71 -20.04
CA VAL A 12 20.30 22.14 -19.58
C VAL A 12 20.66 21.12 -18.49
N MET A 13 20.73 21.57 -17.24
CA MET A 13 20.70 20.67 -16.10
C MET A 13 19.31 20.02 -16.05
N SER A 14 19.19 18.85 -16.66
CA SER A 14 18.10 17.92 -16.36
C SER A 14 18.23 17.49 -14.89
N SER A 15 17.59 18.21 -13.99
CA SER A 15 17.34 17.71 -12.64
C SER A 15 16.33 16.56 -12.76
N ALA A 16 16.84 15.34 -12.90
CA ALA A 16 16.04 14.14 -12.69
C ALA A 16 15.53 14.17 -11.25
N GLN A 17 14.32 14.69 -11.06
CA GLN A 17 13.66 14.69 -9.76
C GLN A 17 13.29 13.24 -9.49
N ALA A 18 14.03 12.60 -8.60
CA ALA A 18 13.81 11.23 -8.17
C ALA A 18 12.42 11.16 -7.52
N GLY A 19 11.39 10.81 -8.29
CA GLY A 19 10.07 10.56 -7.74
C GLY A 19 10.07 9.29 -6.89
N VAL A 20 9.11 9.19 -5.97
CA VAL A 20 8.98 8.03 -5.09
C VAL A 20 8.21 6.94 -5.82
N VAL A 21 8.82 5.75 -5.95
CA VAL A 21 8.18 4.54 -6.47
C VAL A 21 7.76 3.71 -5.27
N PHE A 22 6.47 3.48 -5.13
CA PHE A 22 5.98 2.42 -4.27
C PHE A 22 5.64 1.23 -5.16
N THR A 23 6.47 0.21 -5.08
CA THR A 23 6.14 -1.12 -5.61
C THR A 23 5.93 -2.03 -4.42
N GLU A 24 4.70 -2.08 -3.89
CA GLU A 24 4.16 -3.36 -3.39
C GLU A 24 3.74 -4.22 -4.61
N TYR A 25 4.61 -4.25 -5.61
CA TYR A 25 4.51 -5.12 -6.77
C TYR A 25 5.58 -6.18 -6.54
N GLU A 26 5.23 -7.22 -5.79
CA GLU A 26 5.97 -8.47 -5.87
C GLU A 26 5.76 -9.00 -7.29
N SER A 27 6.72 -8.71 -8.16
CA SER A 27 6.85 -9.38 -9.44
C SER A 27 7.10 -10.86 -9.16
N ASP A 28 6.20 -11.71 -9.67
CA ASP A 28 6.38 -13.15 -9.79
C ASP A 28 7.68 -13.44 -10.56
N THR A 29 8.81 -13.57 -9.87
CA THR A 29 9.98 -14.37 -10.31
C THR A 29 11.02 -14.45 -9.19
N ALA A 30 11.06 -15.55 -8.45
CA ALA A 30 12.29 -16.27 -8.10
C ALA A 30 11.96 -17.53 -7.27
N TYR A 31 12.25 -18.66 -7.90
CA TYR A 31 12.20 -20.04 -7.41
C TYR A 31 12.57 -20.28 -5.95
N GLY A 32 11.84 -21.23 -5.34
CA GLY A 32 12.41 -22.19 -4.41
C GLY A 32 11.50 -22.56 -3.26
N LEU A 33 10.67 -23.59 -3.43
CA LEU A 33 10.70 -24.81 -2.60
C LEU A 33 9.74 -25.84 -3.22
N ASN A 34 10.28 -27.04 -3.43
CA ASN A 34 9.53 -28.20 -3.87
C ASN A 34 8.38 -28.47 -2.90
N ASP A 35 7.16 -28.48 -3.40
CA ASP A 35 6.14 -29.32 -2.82
C ASP A 35 5.39 -30.04 -3.95
N ILE A 36 5.62 -31.35 -3.99
CA ILE A 36 4.93 -32.28 -4.86
C ILE A 36 3.53 -32.45 -4.26
N GLN A 37 2.60 -31.58 -4.60
CA GLN A 37 1.17 -31.87 -4.49
C GLN A 37 0.54 -31.73 -5.87
N SER A 38 0.34 -32.91 -6.46
CA SER A 38 -0.70 -33.23 -7.45
C SER A 38 -1.34 -32.05 -8.18
N LYS A 39 -1.01 -31.93 -9.47
CA LYS A 39 -1.85 -31.28 -10.49
C LYS A 39 -3.25 -31.91 -10.50
N VAL A 40 -4.12 -31.52 -9.58
CA VAL A 40 -5.55 -31.49 -9.85
C VAL A 40 -5.73 -30.23 -10.68
N GLY A 41 -5.95 -30.37 -11.98
CA GLY A 41 -6.26 -29.25 -12.85
C GLY A 41 -7.58 -28.64 -12.40
N TYR A 42 -7.54 -27.68 -11.47
CA TYR A 42 -8.71 -26.90 -11.10
C TYR A 42 -9.11 -26.06 -12.31
N GLN A 43 -10.11 -26.52 -13.05
CA GLN A 43 -10.57 -25.87 -14.28
C GLN A 43 -11.21 -24.51 -14.01
N ASN A 44 -11.70 -24.28 -12.78
CA ASN A 44 -12.40 -23.05 -12.44
C ASN A 44 -11.45 -22.07 -11.71
N LYS A 45 -11.13 -20.97 -12.39
CA LYS A 45 -10.42 -19.82 -11.83
C LYS A 45 -11.19 -18.56 -12.14
N LEU A 46 -11.30 -17.67 -11.16
CA LEU A 46 -11.89 -16.36 -11.33
C LEU A 46 -11.05 -15.32 -10.58
N PRO A 47 -11.06 -14.04 -11.00
CA PRO A 47 -10.50 -12.96 -10.21
C PRO A 47 -11.05 -12.95 -8.78
N ALA A 48 -10.20 -12.70 -7.78
CA ALA A 48 -10.57 -12.71 -6.38
C ALA A 48 -11.75 -11.78 -6.07
N HIS A 49 -11.76 -10.58 -6.67
CA HIS A 49 -12.87 -9.64 -6.47
C HIS A 49 -14.20 -10.18 -6.99
N GLU A 50 -14.23 -10.92 -8.09
CA GLU A 50 -15.47 -11.47 -8.63
C GLU A 50 -16.00 -12.58 -7.72
N ILE A 51 -15.18 -13.58 -7.44
CA ILE A 51 -15.64 -14.76 -6.70
C ILE A 51 -15.96 -14.44 -5.24
N LEU A 52 -15.15 -13.61 -4.57
CA LEU A 52 -15.39 -13.30 -3.16
C LEU A 52 -16.61 -12.40 -2.98
N ASN A 53 -16.88 -11.46 -3.90
CA ASN A 53 -18.13 -10.68 -3.88
C ASN A 53 -19.35 -11.53 -4.21
N ALA A 54 -19.23 -12.50 -5.14
CA ALA A 54 -20.32 -13.41 -5.46
C ALA A 54 -20.68 -14.35 -4.30
N LEU A 55 -19.68 -14.75 -3.48
CA LEU A 55 -19.88 -15.61 -2.32
C LEU A 55 -20.37 -14.86 -1.08
N ALA A 56 -20.05 -13.57 -0.96
CA ALA A 56 -20.43 -12.77 0.19
C ALA A 56 -21.96 -12.64 0.28
N PRO A 57 -22.58 -13.00 1.42
CA PRO A 57 -24.02 -12.83 1.59
C PRO A 57 -24.45 -11.36 1.53
N ALA A 58 -25.74 -11.12 1.28
CA ALA A 58 -26.29 -9.77 1.28
C ALA A 58 -25.95 -9.03 2.59
N GLY A 59 -25.46 -7.79 2.45
CA GLY A 59 -25.08 -6.93 3.57
C GLY A 59 -23.69 -7.20 4.16
N TRP A 60 -22.94 -8.16 3.62
CA TRP A 60 -21.51 -8.32 3.91
C TRP A 60 -20.65 -7.37 3.08
N ARG A 61 -19.50 -6.99 3.62
CA ARG A 61 -18.44 -6.29 2.87
C ARG A 61 -17.32 -7.25 2.50
N VAL A 62 -16.75 -7.04 1.32
CA VAL A 62 -15.57 -7.76 0.85
C VAL A 62 -14.40 -6.78 0.79
N ASN A 63 -13.40 -7.01 1.64
CA ASN A 63 -12.20 -6.20 1.72
C ASN A 63 -11.00 -7.01 1.20
N ILE A 64 -10.40 -6.56 0.10
CA ILE A 64 -9.31 -7.26 -0.56
C ILE A 64 -8.03 -6.43 -0.45
N GLY A 65 -6.96 -7.06 0.02
CA GLY A 65 -5.65 -6.44 0.16
C GLY A 65 -5.00 -6.09 -1.19
N PRO A 66 -3.97 -5.24 -1.18
CA PRO A 66 -3.18 -4.87 -2.35
C PRO A 66 -2.75 -6.09 -3.17
N GLY A 67 -2.82 -5.96 -4.50
CA GLY A 67 -2.34 -6.99 -5.43
C GLY A 67 -3.20 -8.26 -5.54
N ILE A 68 -4.32 -8.37 -4.80
CA ILE A 68 -5.16 -9.59 -4.86
C ILE A 68 -6.40 -9.44 -5.72
N SER A 69 -6.93 -8.23 -5.89
CA SER A 69 -8.22 -8.04 -6.59
C SER A 69 -8.31 -8.79 -7.93
N SER A 70 -7.28 -8.71 -8.77
CA SER A 70 -7.18 -9.40 -10.08
C SER A 70 -6.56 -10.80 -10.01
N HIS A 71 -6.08 -11.24 -8.85
CA HIS A 71 -5.45 -12.54 -8.67
C HIS A 71 -6.47 -13.66 -8.92
N GLN A 72 -6.07 -14.67 -9.68
CA GLN A 72 -6.94 -15.77 -10.08
C GLN A 72 -7.04 -16.80 -8.96
N LEU A 73 -8.19 -16.89 -8.30
CA LEU A 73 -8.45 -17.88 -7.27
C LEU A 73 -9.04 -19.15 -7.87
N ALA A 74 -8.36 -20.27 -7.64
CA ALA A 74 -8.92 -21.59 -7.90
C ALA A 74 -10.09 -21.88 -6.95
N TRP A 75 -11.16 -22.47 -7.48
CA TRP A 75 -12.34 -22.80 -6.68
C TRP A 75 -13.01 -24.08 -7.15
N VAL A 76 -13.85 -24.64 -6.28
CA VAL A 76 -14.69 -25.81 -6.57
C VAL A 76 -16.11 -25.56 -6.05
N PRO A 77 -17.14 -26.11 -6.72
CA PRO A 77 -18.51 -26.08 -6.20
C PRO A 77 -18.54 -26.60 -4.76
N SER A 78 -19.28 -25.90 -3.89
CA SER A 78 -19.37 -26.24 -2.48
C SER A 78 -20.82 -26.13 -2.01
N PRO A 79 -21.23 -26.90 -0.99
CA PRO A 79 -22.64 -26.94 -0.54
C PRO A 79 -23.18 -25.61 -0.03
N ASN A 80 -22.31 -24.73 0.45
CA ASN A 80 -22.65 -23.40 0.92
C ASN A 80 -21.45 -22.46 0.77
N TRP A 81 -21.70 -21.15 0.89
CA TRP A 81 -20.69 -20.11 0.67
C TRP A 81 -19.52 -20.16 1.66
N ARG A 82 -19.74 -20.55 2.93
CA ARG A 82 -18.65 -20.69 3.92
C ARG A 82 -17.71 -21.82 3.55
N SER A 83 -18.27 -22.97 3.16
CA SER A 83 -17.50 -24.09 2.63
C SER A 83 -16.76 -23.71 1.35
N ALA A 84 -17.37 -22.89 0.48
CA ALA A 84 -16.70 -22.38 -0.72
C ALA A 84 -15.49 -21.50 -0.36
N VAL A 85 -15.63 -20.57 0.58
CA VAL A 85 -14.52 -19.72 1.05
C VAL A 85 -13.40 -20.55 1.68
N ALA A 86 -13.75 -21.52 2.52
CA ALA A 86 -12.77 -22.42 3.14
C ALA A 86 -11.99 -23.21 2.09
N LYS A 87 -12.67 -23.73 1.06
CA LYS A 87 -12.04 -24.43 -0.06
C LYS A 87 -11.17 -23.51 -0.91
N ILE A 88 -11.60 -22.27 -1.18
CA ILE A 88 -10.76 -21.28 -1.86
C ILE A 88 -9.46 -21.04 -1.08
N GLN A 89 -9.52 -20.89 0.24
CA GLN A 89 -8.30 -20.71 1.04
C GLN A 89 -7.37 -21.93 0.95
N GLU A 90 -7.91 -23.15 1.04
CA GLU A 90 -7.15 -24.41 0.93
C GLU A 90 -6.45 -24.55 -0.43
N LEU A 91 -7.12 -24.14 -1.51
CA LEU A 91 -6.65 -24.29 -2.88
C LEU A 91 -5.63 -23.22 -3.32
N ASN A 92 -5.57 -22.09 -2.63
CA ASN A 92 -4.77 -20.93 -3.05
C ASN A 92 -3.71 -20.61 -1.99
N SER A 93 -2.60 -21.34 -2.05
CA SER A 93 -1.46 -21.12 -1.14
C SER A 93 -0.97 -19.67 -1.17
N GLY A 94 -0.68 -19.12 0.00
CA GLY A 94 -0.26 -17.72 0.16
C GLY A 94 -1.41 -16.71 0.14
N ILE A 95 -2.67 -17.12 -0.02
CA ILE A 95 -3.85 -16.27 0.14
C ILE A 95 -4.52 -16.61 1.47
N TYR A 96 -4.65 -15.60 2.34
CA TYR A 96 -5.33 -15.70 3.61
C TYR A 96 -6.68 -15.03 3.53
N ILE A 97 -7.72 -15.72 3.99
CA ILE A 97 -9.10 -15.24 3.99
C ILE A 97 -9.66 -15.37 5.41
N VAL A 98 -10.25 -14.29 5.91
CA VAL A 98 -10.90 -14.26 7.23
C VAL A 98 -12.35 -13.85 7.08
N LEU A 99 -13.21 -14.53 7.84
CA LEU A 99 -14.61 -14.18 8.00
C LEU A 99 -14.80 -13.54 9.38
N ASN A 100 -15.17 -12.27 9.41
CA ASN A 100 -15.60 -11.58 10.62
C ASN A 100 -17.13 -11.50 10.65
N GLU A 101 -17.74 -12.44 11.37
CA GLU A 101 -19.19 -12.55 11.49
C GLU A 101 -19.83 -11.35 12.20
N GLN A 102 -19.12 -10.72 13.15
CA GLN A 102 -19.62 -9.58 13.92
C GLN A 102 -19.73 -8.33 13.05
N GLU A 103 -18.68 -8.03 12.28
CA GLU A 103 -18.64 -6.87 11.36
C GLU A 103 -19.33 -7.16 10.01
N ARG A 104 -19.61 -8.44 9.73
CA ARG A 104 -20.07 -8.99 8.44
C ARG A 104 -19.09 -8.67 7.31
N VAL A 105 -17.84 -9.10 7.49
CA VAL A 105 -16.74 -8.81 6.56
C VAL A 105 -16.05 -10.10 6.14
N LEU A 106 -15.86 -10.25 4.83
CA LEU A 106 -14.93 -11.21 4.24
C LEU A 106 -13.68 -10.43 3.84
N ALA A 107 -12.54 -10.74 4.46
CA ALA A 107 -11.27 -10.10 4.18
C ALA A 107 -10.31 -11.09 3.51
N ALA A 108 -9.58 -10.65 2.48
CA ALA A 108 -8.57 -11.48 1.81
C ALA A 108 -7.24 -10.72 1.64
N SER A 109 -6.11 -11.36 1.92
CA SER A 109 -4.77 -10.76 1.83
C SER A 109 -3.67 -11.81 1.60
N LYS A 110 -2.55 -11.42 0.98
CA LYS A 110 -1.30 -12.20 0.90
C LYS A 110 -0.46 -12.01 2.16
N ASN A 111 -0.70 -10.93 2.89
CA ASN A 111 -0.09 -10.64 4.18
C ASN A 111 -1.11 -10.88 5.30
N ARG A 112 -0.81 -11.79 6.24
CA ARG A 112 -1.67 -12.09 7.40
C ARG A 112 -1.90 -10.87 8.29
N GLU A 113 -0.89 -10.02 8.47
CA GLU A 113 -1.00 -8.85 9.36
C GLU A 113 -2.03 -7.84 8.82
N HIS A 114 -2.13 -7.70 7.49
CA HIS A 114 -3.12 -6.82 6.88
C HIS A 114 -4.56 -7.26 7.19
N LEU A 115 -4.81 -8.55 7.45
CA LEU A 115 -6.15 -9.03 7.78
C LEU A 115 -6.69 -8.43 9.07
N THR A 116 -5.81 -8.04 10.02
CA THR A 116 -6.22 -7.38 11.26
C THR A 116 -6.98 -6.07 11.00
N TYR A 117 -6.60 -5.34 9.96
CA TYR A 117 -7.24 -4.11 9.52
C TYR A 117 -8.36 -4.33 8.51
N LEU A 118 -8.20 -5.30 7.61
CA LEU A 118 -9.16 -5.58 6.54
C LEU A 118 -10.44 -6.27 7.04
N GLN A 119 -10.39 -6.96 8.18
CA GLN A 119 -11.57 -7.68 8.71
C GLN A 119 -12.61 -6.77 9.38
N THR A 120 -12.48 -5.45 9.28
CA THR A 120 -13.43 -4.47 9.85
C THR A 120 -14.29 -3.84 8.76
N ARG A 121 -15.48 -3.34 9.11
CA ARG A 121 -16.38 -2.73 8.12
C ARG A 121 -15.82 -1.43 7.54
N THR A 122 -14.95 -0.74 8.30
CA THR A 122 -14.24 0.49 7.90
C THR A 122 -12.73 0.25 8.00
N PRO A 123 -12.12 -0.43 7.01
CA PRO A 123 -10.71 -0.79 7.05
C PRO A 123 -9.83 0.46 6.96
N LYS A 124 -8.67 0.43 7.63
CA LYS A 124 -7.67 1.51 7.60
C LYS A 124 -6.83 1.40 6.31
N LEU A 125 -7.33 2.01 5.24
CA LEU A 125 -6.74 2.01 3.90
C LEU A 125 -6.34 3.42 3.48
N TRP A 126 -5.12 3.55 2.96
CA TRP A 126 -4.55 4.83 2.55
C TRP A 126 -4.09 4.73 1.11
N THR A 127 -4.67 5.53 0.23
CA THR A 127 -4.35 5.50 -1.21
C THR A 127 -3.43 6.65 -1.56
N LEU A 128 -2.31 6.35 -2.19
CA LEU A 128 -1.49 7.32 -2.91
C LEU A 128 -2.03 7.43 -4.34
N ASP A 129 -2.52 8.61 -4.71
CA ASP A 129 -2.92 8.96 -6.07
C ASP A 129 -1.74 9.59 -6.83
N PRO A 130 -1.31 9.02 -7.97
CA PRO A 130 -0.20 9.57 -8.76
C PRO A 130 -0.53 10.90 -9.44
N LYS A 131 -1.80 11.33 -9.46
CA LYS A 131 -2.20 12.66 -9.95
C LYS A 131 -1.92 13.78 -8.94
N LEU A 132 -1.61 13.41 -7.70
CA LEU A 132 -1.33 14.31 -6.60
C LEU A 132 0.15 14.20 -6.22
N SER A 133 0.72 15.29 -5.71
CA SER A 133 2.01 15.24 -5.03
C SER A 133 1.93 14.46 -3.72
N LEU A 134 3.08 14.14 -3.13
CA LEU A 134 3.13 13.47 -1.83
C LEU A 134 2.47 14.32 -0.74
N LYS A 135 2.72 15.64 -0.76
CA LYS A 135 2.07 16.58 0.15
C LYS A 135 0.55 16.58 -0.03
N GLU A 136 0.06 16.71 -1.26
CA GLU A 136 -1.39 16.73 -1.56
C GLU A 136 -2.07 15.41 -1.16
N ASN A 137 -1.40 14.27 -1.36
CA ASN A 137 -1.89 12.99 -0.85
C ASN A 137 -2.03 12.98 0.68
N PHE A 138 -1.06 13.56 1.40
CA PHE A 138 -1.12 13.63 2.86
C PHE A 138 -2.19 14.61 3.34
N GLU A 139 -2.46 15.70 2.63
CA GLU A 139 -3.59 16.59 2.90
C GLU A 139 -4.92 15.84 2.75
N VAL A 140 -5.07 15.00 1.72
CA VAL A 140 -6.24 14.12 1.57
C VAL A 140 -6.34 13.13 2.74
N TRP A 141 -5.22 12.58 3.21
CA TRP A 141 -5.24 11.66 4.36
C TRP A 141 -5.56 12.37 5.67
N ASN A 142 -5.08 13.62 5.85
CA ASN A 142 -5.39 14.48 6.99
C ASN A 142 -6.91 14.62 7.13
N THR A 143 -7.63 14.94 6.05
CA THR A 143 -9.11 15.10 6.06
C THR A 143 -9.90 13.82 6.37
N LYS A 144 -9.28 12.64 6.19
CA LYS A 144 -9.91 11.33 6.43
C LYS A 144 -9.55 10.74 7.78
N SER A 145 -8.59 11.33 8.46
CA SER A 145 -8.05 10.85 9.72
C SER A 145 -8.37 11.85 10.84
N ASN A 146 -8.23 11.39 12.09
CA ASN A 146 -8.25 12.28 13.25
C ASN A 146 -6.83 12.72 13.64
N ILE A 147 -5.89 12.71 12.69
CA ILE A 147 -4.48 13.06 12.91
C ILE A 147 -4.16 14.28 12.06
N ASP A 148 -3.68 15.34 12.70
CA ASP A 148 -3.23 16.54 11.98
C ASP A 148 -1.87 16.29 11.35
N ILE A 149 -1.83 16.20 10.02
CA ILE A 149 -0.58 16.04 9.26
C ILE A 149 -0.05 17.41 8.87
N ILE A 150 1.02 17.84 9.55
CA ILE A 150 1.60 19.17 9.40
C ILE A 150 2.82 19.09 8.48
N TRP A 151 2.71 19.67 7.29
CA TRP A 151 3.78 19.69 6.32
C TRP A 151 4.77 20.84 6.57
N GLY A 152 5.88 20.54 7.24
CA GLY A 152 6.94 21.50 7.58
C GLY A 152 8.11 21.54 6.60
N SER A 153 8.08 20.76 5.51
CA SER A 153 9.16 20.72 4.52
C SER A 153 8.87 21.61 3.32
N LYS A 154 9.91 22.23 2.75
CA LYS A 154 9.83 22.92 1.46
C LYS A 154 9.91 21.96 0.26
N TYR A 155 10.30 20.71 0.51
CA TYR A 155 10.42 19.69 -0.54
C TYR A 155 9.12 18.94 -0.68
N ASP A 156 8.80 18.56 -1.91
CA ASP A 156 7.64 17.75 -2.26
C ASP A 156 8.04 16.79 -3.40
N PHE A 157 7.30 15.70 -3.54
CA PHE A 157 7.66 14.57 -4.39
C PHE A 157 6.47 14.14 -5.24
N PRO A 158 6.67 13.87 -6.54
CA PRO A 158 5.64 13.22 -7.33
C PRO A 158 5.49 11.74 -6.89
N VAL A 159 4.26 11.27 -6.84
CA VAL A 159 3.92 9.85 -6.67
C VAL A 159 3.91 9.20 -8.05
N LYS A 160 4.76 8.19 -8.28
CA LYS A 160 4.90 7.59 -9.62
C LYS A 160 3.78 6.62 -10.01
N SER A 161 3.15 5.99 -9.03
CA SER A 161 2.16 4.93 -9.24
C SER A 161 1.09 4.96 -8.15
N ARG A 162 -0.13 4.58 -8.54
CA ARG A 162 -1.21 4.39 -7.56
C ARG A 162 -0.86 3.22 -6.64
N SER A 163 -0.94 3.47 -5.34
CA SER A 163 -0.64 2.47 -4.30
C SER A 163 -1.68 2.52 -3.20
N VAL A 164 -2.01 1.37 -2.61
CA VAL A 164 -2.91 1.27 -1.45
C VAL A 164 -2.11 0.67 -0.31
N LEU A 165 -2.00 1.40 0.79
CA LEU A 165 -1.33 0.96 2.01
C LEU A 165 -2.37 0.61 3.07
N ILE A 166 -2.06 -0.41 3.87
CA ILE A 166 -2.93 -0.91 4.95
C ILE A 166 -2.25 -0.69 6.28
N GLY A 167 -2.98 -0.14 7.24
CA GLY A 167 -2.56 -0.12 8.64
C GLY A 167 -2.83 1.21 9.33
N ASP A 168 -2.28 1.34 10.53
CA ASP A 168 -2.31 2.59 11.26
C ASP A 168 -1.53 3.68 10.53
N LEU A 169 -2.08 4.90 10.56
CA LEU A 169 -1.50 6.03 9.84
C LEU A 169 -0.16 6.46 10.46
N THR A 170 -0.09 6.46 11.79
CA THR A 170 1.05 6.89 12.61
C THR A 170 1.70 5.72 13.34
N GLY A 171 2.82 5.99 14.01
CA GLY A 171 3.59 4.99 14.77
C GLY A 171 4.79 4.42 14.01
N ARG A 172 5.58 3.60 14.70
CA ARG A 172 6.71 2.86 14.10
C ARG A 172 6.15 1.86 13.10
N ASP A 173 6.70 1.86 11.88
CA ASP A 173 6.21 1.06 10.76
C ASP A 173 4.75 1.36 10.35
N GLY A 174 4.19 2.47 10.83
CA GLY A 174 2.93 3.03 10.35
C GLY A 174 3.00 3.45 8.89
N VAL A 175 1.85 3.80 8.32
CA VAL A 175 1.75 4.12 6.89
C VAL A 175 2.59 5.34 6.53
N LEU A 176 2.54 6.42 7.32
CA LEU A 176 3.37 7.61 7.07
C LEU A 176 4.88 7.29 7.16
N ASP A 177 5.30 6.53 8.17
CA ASP A 177 6.70 6.11 8.34
C ASP A 177 7.19 5.30 7.13
N ARG A 178 6.41 4.30 6.68
CA ARG A 178 6.74 3.50 5.48
C ARG A 178 6.83 4.35 4.21
N VAL A 179 5.94 5.33 4.04
CA VAL A 179 5.99 6.24 2.89
C VAL A 179 7.24 7.12 2.93
N LEU A 180 7.58 7.69 4.08
CA LEU A 180 8.73 8.59 4.18
C LEU A 180 10.07 7.85 4.12
N LYS A 181 10.13 6.59 4.54
CA LYS A 181 11.30 5.72 4.33
C LYS A 181 11.73 5.65 2.86
N GLU A 182 10.80 5.75 1.92
CA GLU A 182 11.14 5.79 0.50
C GLU A 182 11.79 7.10 0.06
N THR A 183 11.50 8.21 0.75
CA THR A 183 12.16 9.50 0.49
C THR A 183 13.62 9.53 0.94
N LEU A 184 14.01 8.62 1.85
CA LEU A 184 15.40 8.47 2.31
C LEU A 184 16.36 8.10 1.18
N LYS A 185 15.84 7.57 0.07
CA LYS A 185 16.60 7.21 -1.14
C LYS A 185 16.88 8.44 -2.03
N THR A 186 16.36 9.61 -1.67
CA THR A 186 16.49 10.85 -2.46
C THR A 186 17.56 11.78 -1.86
N LYS A 187 17.92 12.84 -2.60
CA LYS A 187 18.89 13.84 -2.13
C LYS A 187 18.36 14.73 -1.00
N GLU A 188 17.05 14.77 -0.81
CA GLU A 188 16.36 15.67 0.12
C GLU A 188 15.37 14.86 0.96
N PRO A 189 15.89 13.96 1.82
CA PRO A 189 15.05 13.03 2.58
C PRO A 189 14.03 13.77 3.44
N LEU A 190 12.90 13.13 3.71
CA LEU A 190 11.92 13.59 4.69
C LEU A 190 11.89 12.63 5.89
N TRP A 191 11.47 13.14 7.03
CA TRP A 191 11.29 12.38 8.27
C TRP A 191 10.01 12.84 8.97
N ILE A 192 9.48 11.97 9.83
CA ILE A 192 8.27 12.22 10.60
C ILE A 192 8.58 12.27 12.08
N SER A 193 8.04 13.29 12.74
CA SER A 193 7.95 13.36 14.19
C SER A 193 6.49 13.23 14.61
N TYR A 194 6.20 12.31 15.53
CA TYR A 194 4.86 12.12 16.05
C TYR A 194 4.72 12.87 17.38
N SER A 195 3.60 13.56 17.55
CA SER A 195 3.18 14.21 18.78
C SER A 195 1.82 13.65 19.21
N PRO A 196 1.78 12.43 19.81
CA PRO A 196 0.54 11.75 20.17
C PRO A 196 -0.36 12.56 21.11
N GLU A 197 0.23 13.36 21.99
CA GLU A 197 -0.45 14.22 22.97
C GLU A 197 -1.38 15.25 22.33
N ILE A 198 -1.08 15.69 21.11
CA ILE A 198 -1.89 16.63 20.33
C ILE A 198 -2.45 16.00 19.04
N GLY A 199 -2.27 14.69 18.86
CA GLY A 199 -2.76 13.98 17.68
C GLY A 199 -2.13 14.47 16.37
N ALA A 200 -0.84 14.85 16.38
CA ALA A 200 -0.18 15.43 15.21
C ALA A 200 0.98 14.59 14.68
N ALA A 201 1.23 14.74 13.37
CA ALA A 201 2.35 14.15 12.64
C ALA A 201 3.05 15.26 11.83
N HIS A 202 4.28 15.59 12.22
CA HIS A 202 5.07 16.64 11.57
C HIS A 202 6.00 16.05 10.51
N ILE A 203 5.85 16.49 9.26
CA ILE A 203 6.72 16.11 8.14
C ILE A 203 7.81 17.16 7.98
N LEU A 204 9.07 16.77 8.21
CA LEU A 204 10.20 17.69 8.31
C LEU A 204 11.25 17.39 7.23
N LYS A 205 12.12 18.37 6.93
CA LYS A 205 13.30 18.14 6.08
C LYS A 205 14.30 17.26 6.83
N GLY A 206 14.73 16.16 6.23
CA GLY A 206 15.80 15.30 6.72
C GLY A 206 17.19 15.87 6.43
N GLY A 207 18.05 15.85 7.43
CA GLY A 207 19.49 16.08 7.34
C GLY A 207 20.19 15.35 8.48
N SER A 208 21.28 14.63 8.18
CA SER A 208 22.24 14.07 9.15
C SER A 208 22.63 15.14 10.17
N THR A 209 22.68 14.96 11.50
CA THR A 209 23.03 13.82 12.36
C THR A 209 22.31 13.98 13.71
N GLU A 210 21.70 12.93 14.25
CA GLU A 210 21.81 12.62 15.68
C GLU A 210 21.26 11.21 15.94
N LYS A 211 22.02 10.44 16.71
CA LYS A 211 21.55 9.19 17.32
C LYS A 211 20.36 9.55 18.21
N GLY A 212 19.16 9.54 17.67
CA GLY A 212 17.94 9.42 18.46
C GLY A 212 17.95 8.03 19.06
N THR A 213 18.54 7.92 20.24
CA THR A 213 18.38 6.78 21.14
C THR A 213 16.90 6.41 21.16
N TYR A 214 16.60 5.24 20.61
CA TYR A 214 15.45 4.47 21.07
C TYR A 214 15.67 4.24 22.57
N GLN A 215 14.92 4.97 23.39
CA GLN A 215 14.53 4.48 24.71
C GLN A 215 13.15 3.86 24.58
#